data_AF-A0A497H448-F1
#
_entry.id   AF-A0A497H448-F1
#
_cell.length_a   1.000
_cell.length_b   1.000
_cell.length_c   1.000
_cell.angle_alpha   90.00
_cell.angle_beta   90.00
_cell.angle_gamma   90.00
#
_symmetry.space_group_name_H-M   'P 1'
#
loop_
_entity.id
_entity.type
_entity.pdbx_description
1 polymer ?
#
loop_
_entity_poly.entity_id
_entity_poly.type
_entity_poly.pdbx_seq_one_letter_code
_entity_poly.pdbx_strand_id
1 'polypeptide(L)'
;MHPMESGQSIAYKQFPVALDERVCSRCRICVSLCECFTYDEADDRIVVNSISCKGCGICVAACPSSALSHIYDDGMFYESRSVPGEEMIAFDCSNCMYLWKEEPERIVFCERRFDMGKALRSAGEGKEVVVKRCLFSDEKIEEKSEKVRKTQALLRMCKLEERLKVE
;
A
#
# COMPACT_ATOMS: atom_id res chain seq x y z
N MET A 1 0.83 -23.95 5.54
CA MET A 1 -0.22 -23.03 6.05
C MET A 1 -0.27 -23.25 7.55
N HIS A 2 0.15 -22.27 8.35
CA HIS A 2 0.10 -22.41 9.82
C HIS A 2 -1.37 -22.25 10.26
N PRO A 3 -1.98 -23.24 10.94
CA PRO A 3 -3.33 -23.08 11.45
C PRO A 3 -3.36 -21.95 12.48
N MET A 4 -4.26 -20.98 12.31
CA MET A 4 -4.43 -19.84 13.23
C MET A 4 -5.03 -20.31 14.56
N GLU A 5 -4.30 -20.10 15.64
CA GLU A 5 -4.76 -20.31 17.02
C GLU A 5 -5.25 -18.98 17.65
N SER A 6 -6.02 -19.07 18.74
CA SER A 6 -6.49 -17.88 19.46
C SER A 6 -5.32 -17.13 20.10
N GLY A 7 -5.20 -15.82 19.84
CA GLY A 7 -4.09 -15.00 20.34
C GLY A 7 -2.93 -14.82 19.35
N GLN A 8 -3.13 -15.16 18.07
CA GLN A 8 -2.15 -14.90 17.01
C GLN A 8 -2.67 -13.83 16.03
N SER A 9 -1.81 -12.87 15.69
CA SER A 9 -2.05 -11.91 14.60
C SER A 9 -1.11 -12.14 13.43
N ILE A 10 -1.62 -11.95 12.21
CA ILE A 10 -0.82 -12.09 10.99
C ILE A 10 -0.33 -10.71 10.54
N ALA A 11 0.98 -10.55 10.48
CA ALA A 11 1.63 -9.40 9.87
C ALA A 11 1.93 -9.68 8.40
N TYR A 12 1.42 -8.84 7.52
CA TYR A 12 1.74 -8.87 6.10
C TYR A 12 2.91 -7.95 5.80
N LYS A 13 3.83 -8.41 4.94
CA LYS A 13 4.91 -7.57 4.44
C LYS A 13 4.34 -6.34 3.75
N GLN A 14 4.78 -5.16 4.18
CA GLN A 14 4.43 -3.88 3.56
C GLN A 14 5.58 -3.38 2.69
N PHE A 15 5.26 -2.64 1.63
CA PHE A 15 6.25 -2.07 0.71
C PHE A 15 6.36 -0.59 1.01
N PRO A 16 7.32 -0.17 1.84
CA PRO A 16 7.54 1.24 2.09
C PRO A 16 7.96 1.93 0.79
N VAL A 17 8.03 3.25 0.84
CA VAL A 17 8.45 4.06 -0.30
C VAL A 17 9.88 4.53 -0.08
N ALA A 18 10.67 4.53 -1.13
CA ALA A 18 11.97 5.18 -1.21
C ALA A 18 11.84 6.50 -1.96
N LEU A 19 12.77 7.41 -1.67
CA LEU A 19 12.95 8.68 -2.37
C LEU A 19 14.28 8.67 -3.13
N ASP A 20 14.24 8.98 -4.42
CA ASP A 20 15.43 9.34 -5.19
C ASP A 20 15.73 10.83 -5.03
N GLU A 21 16.70 11.16 -4.18
CA GLU A 21 17.08 12.55 -3.90
C GLU A 21 17.57 13.31 -5.13
N ARG A 22 18.09 12.61 -6.16
CA ARG A 22 18.63 13.23 -7.39
C ARG A 22 17.53 13.85 -8.25
N VAL A 23 16.32 13.30 -8.17
CA VAL A 23 15.15 13.72 -8.96
C VAL A 23 14.12 14.48 -8.11
N CYS A 24 14.30 14.49 -6.78
CA CYS A 24 13.41 15.18 -5.86
C CYS A 24 13.46 16.70 -6.06
N SER A 25 12.31 17.29 -6.38
CA SER A 25 12.13 18.75 -6.50
C SER A 25 11.95 19.47 -5.17
N ARG A 26 11.91 18.75 -4.04
CA ARG A 26 11.69 19.30 -2.69
C ARG A 26 10.40 20.13 -2.55
N CYS A 27 9.40 19.87 -3.39
CA CYS A 27 8.11 20.58 -3.38
C CYS A 27 7.25 20.34 -2.13
N ARG A 28 7.65 19.42 -1.24
CA ARG A 28 7.02 19.08 0.06
C ARG A 28 5.58 18.56 0.00
N ILE A 29 5.06 18.24 -1.20
CA ILE A 29 3.73 17.60 -1.35
C ILE A 29 3.64 16.30 -0.52
N CYS A 30 4.67 15.45 -0.56
CA CYS A 30 4.72 14.21 0.23
C CYS A 30 4.62 14.46 1.74
N VAL A 31 5.24 15.53 2.25
CA VAL A 31 5.19 15.93 3.67
C VAL A 31 3.76 16.33 4.06
N SER A 32 3.04 17.03 3.18
CA SER A 32 1.64 17.40 3.44
C SER A 32 0.67 16.22 3.41
N LEU A 33 1.04 15.11 2.75
CA LEU A 33 0.17 13.96 2.53
C LEU A 33 0.33 12.86 3.57
N CYS A 34 1.51 12.71 4.17
CA CYS A 34 1.78 11.56 5.04
C CYS A 34 2.83 11.86 6.10
N GLU A 35 2.53 11.45 7.33
CA GLU A 35 3.38 11.64 8.51
C GLU A 35 4.71 10.87 8.45
N CYS A 36 4.85 9.91 7.52
CA CYS A 36 6.13 9.22 7.33
C CYS A 36 7.20 10.10 6.64
N PHE A 37 6.83 11.30 6.19
CA PHE A 37 7.75 12.26 5.58
C PHE A 37 7.98 13.44 6.50
N THR A 38 9.24 13.86 6.59
CA THR A 38 9.63 15.14 7.18
C THR A 38 10.49 15.92 6.19
N TYR A 39 10.58 17.23 6.40
CA TYR A 39 11.53 18.09 5.69
C TYR A 39 12.64 18.48 6.66
N ASP A 40 13.87 18.16 6.28
CA ASP A 40 15.07 18.56 7.00
C ASP A 40 15.53 19.92 6.45
N GLU A 41 15.38 20.96 7.26
CA GLU A 41 15.77 22.32 6.87
C GLU A 41 17.29 22.51 6.81
N ALA A 42 18.06 21.75 7.61
CA ALA A 42 19.51 21.90 7.67
C ALA A 42 20.18 21.34 6.42
N ASP A 43 19.69 20.19 5.95
CA ASP A 43 20.22 19.47 4.78
C ASP A 43 19.44 19.76 3.49
N ASP A 44 18.41 20.62 3.53
CA ASP A 44 17.46 20.91 2.44
C ASP A 44 16.99 19.64 1.71
N ARG A 45 16.45 18.68 2.46
CA ARG A 45 16.01 17.39 1.91
C ARG A 45 14.74 16.86 2.55
N ILE A 46 14.13 15.92 1.85
CA ILE A 46 12.97 15.18 2.36
C ILE A 46 13.48 13.88 2.97
N VAL A 47 13.05 13.58 4.19
CA VAL A 47 13.41 12.36 4.91
C VAL A 47 12.19 11.45 4.97
N VAL A 48 12.40 10.15 4.76
CA VAL A 48 11.34 9.12 4.79
C VAL A 48 11.59 8.17 5.96
N ASN A 49 10.61 8.06 6.85
CA ASN A 49 10.57 7.03 7.88
C ASN A 49 9.87 5.77 7.33
N SER A 50 10.64 4.82 6.82
CA SER A 50 10.14 3.57 6.23
C SER A 50 9.34 2.71 7.21
N ILE A 51 9.67 2.75 8.50
CA ILE A 51 8.99 1.96 9.55
C ILE A 51 7.53 2.41 9.71
N SER A 52 7.29 3.72 9.68
CA SER A 52 5.93 4.28 9.79
C SER A 52 5.10 4.18 8.50
N CYS A 53 5.76 3.93 7.36
CA CYS A 53 5.12 3.95 6.05
C CYS A 53 4.18 2.75 5.89
N LYS A 54 2.90 3.03 5.63
CA LYS A 54 1.90 1.98 5.41
C LYS A 54 1.89 1.41 3.99
N GLY A 55 2.75 1.93 3.09
CA GLY A 55 2.82 1.50 1.69
C GLY A 55 1.50 1.69 0.94
N CYS A 56 0.81 2.81 1.11
CA CYS A 56 -0.45 3.10 0.40
C CYS A 56 -0.24 3.68 -1.00
N GLY A 57 0.97 4.15 -1.33
CA GLY A 57 1.32 4.66 -2.66
C GLY A 57 0.72 6.02 -3.05
N ILE A 58 -0.05 6.69 -2.17
CA ILE A 58 -0.63 8.02 -2.47
C ILE A 58 0.46 9.05 -2.76
N CYS A 59 1.55 9.06 -1.97
CA CYS A 59 2.67 9.97 -2.19
C CYS A 59 3.41 9.68 -3.52
N VAL A 60 3.52 8.41 -3.92
CA VAL A 60 4.07 7.99 -5.22
C VAL A 60 3.21 8.54 -6.34
N ALA A 61 1.89 8.36 -6.25
CA ALA A 61 0.95 8.90 -7.23
C ALA A 61 0.90 10.43 -7.23
N ALA A 62 1.14 11.12 -6.11
CA ALA A 62 1.09 12.57 -6.06
C ALA A 62 2.41 13.26 -6.47
N CYS A 63 3.52 12.53 -6.54
CA CYS A 63 4.84 13.11 -6.77
C CYS A 63 4.96 13.67 -8.20
N PRO A 64 5.12 14.99 -8.39
CA PRO A 64 5.20 15.58 -9.72
C PRO A 64 6.53 15.30 -10.42
N SER A 65 7.61 15.06 -9.66
CA SER A 65 8.93 14.74 -10.20
C SER A 65 9.18 13.23 -10.29
N SER A 66 8.18 12.40 -9.97
CA SER A 66 8.32 10.93 -9.96
C SER A 66 9.52 10.42 -9.15
N ALA A 67 9.92 11.14 -8.10
CA ALA A 67 11.05 10.80 -7.26
C ALA A 67 10.75 9.71 -6.21
N LEU A 68 9.49 9.28 -6.09
CA LEU A 68 9.06 8.30 -5.11
C LEU A 68 8.70 6.98 -5.80
N SER A 69 9.15 5.87 -5.23
CA SER A 69 8.78 4.52 -5.67
C SER A 69 8.69 3.58 -4.46
N HIS A 70 7.91 2.52 -4.57
CA HIS A 70 7.91 1.47 -3.56
C HIS A 70 9.23 0.68 -3.58
N ILE A 71 9.67 0.25 -2.39
CA ILE A 71 10.75 -0.71 -2.22
C ILE A 71 10.13 -2.10 -2.23
N TYR A 72 10.37 -2.85 -3.29
CA TYR A 72 9.89 -4.22 -3.43
C TYR A 72 11.01 -5.17 -3.07
N ASP A 73 10.88 -5.80 -1.90
CA ASP A 73 11.78 -6.82 -1.38
C ASP A 73 13.12 -6.33 -0.81
N ASP A 74 13.07 -5.94 0.45
CA ASP A 74 14.23 -5.63 1.30
C ASP A 74 14.51 -6.74 2.35
N GLY A 75 13.81 -7.88 2.25
CA GLY A 75 13.83 -8.93 3.27
C GLY A 75 13.22 -8.53 4.62
N MET A 76 12.66 -7.33 4.75
CA MET A 76 12.16 -6.79 6.02
C MET A 76 10.65 -6.94 6.13
N PHE A 77 10.18 -7.31 7.33
CA PHE A 77 8.79 -7.18 7.72
C PHE A 77 8.66 -5.93 8.59
N TYR A 78 7.88 -4.96 8.10
CA TYR A 78 7.60 -3.76 8.86
C TYR A 78 6.45 -4.03 9.83
N GLU A 79 6.76 -3.94 11.12
CA GLU A 79 5.79 -4.12 12.20
C GLU A 79 4.70 -3.05 12.08
N SER A 80 3.55 -3.44 11.54
CA SER A 80 2.48 -2.46 11.29
C SER A 80 1.70 -2.10 12.57
N ARG A 81 1.75 -2.97 13.59
CA ARG A 81 1.06 -2.88 14.87
C ARG A 81 1.62 -3.91 15.87
N SER A 82 1.90 -3.51 17.11
CA SER A 82 2.16 -4.45 18.22
C SER A 82 0.87 -4.56 19.04
N VAL A 83 0.35 -5.78 19.22
CA VAL A 83 -0.83 -6.05 20.07
C VAL A 83 -0.36 -6.78 21.33
N PRO A 84 -0.49 -6.21 22.53
CA PRO A 84 -0.04 -6.86 23.75
C PRO A 84 -0.74 -8.20 23.97
N GLY A 85 0.04 -9.26 24.21
CA GLY A 85 -0.49 -10.60 24.47
C GLY A 85 -0.78 -11.43 23.21
N GLU A 86 -0.51 -10.90 22.01
CA GLU A 86 -0.61 -11.67 20.77
C GLU A 86 0.77 -12.03 20.22
N GLU A 87 0.90 -13.26 19.73
CA GLU A 87 2.06 -13.70 18.98
C GLU A 87 1.89 -13.32 17.50
N MET A 88 2.84 -12.56 16.94
CA MET A 88 2.80 -12.18 15.53
C MET A 88 3.42 -13.24 14.63
N ILE A 89 2.64 -13.69 13.65
CA ILE A 89 3.11 -14.56 12.57
C ILE A 89 3.34 -13.70 11.33
N ALA A 90 4.59 -13.64 10.89
CA ALA A 90 4.94 -13.00 9.62
C ALA A 90 4.46 -13.88 8.45
N PHE A 91 3.62 -13.33 7.58
CA PHE A 91 3.15 -14.00 6.37
C PHE A 91 3.63 -13.25 5.12
N ASP A 92 4.48 -13.91 4.35
CA ASP A 92 4.83 -13.51 2.98
C ASP A 92 4.46 -14.65 2.03
N CYS A 93 3.47 -14.40 1.18
CA CYS A 93 2.99 -15.40 0.24
C CYS A 93 4.00 -15.54 -0.92
N SER A 94 4.34 -16.76 -1.33
CA SER A 94 5.20 -16.98 -2.51
C SER A 94 4.56 -16.51 -3.83
N ASN A 95 3.22 -16.43 -3.89
CA ASN A 95 2.49 -15.80 -5.00
C ASN A 95 2.42 -14.26 -4.89
N CYS A 96 2.90 -13.66 -3.79
CA CYS A 96 2.81 -12.21 -3.52
C CYS A 96 3.79 -11.37 -4.36
N MET A 97 4.57 -11.98 -5.27
CA MET A 97 5.40 -11.25 -6.24
C MET A 97 4.57 -10.47 -7.28
N TYR A 98 3.26 -10.73 -7.39
CA TYR A 98 2.38 -9.91 -8.22
C TYR A 98 2.22 -8.51 -7.59
N LEU A 99 3.02 -7.57 -8.10
CA LEU A 99 2.85 -6.13 -7.87
C LEU A 99 1.40 -5.73 -8.18
N TRP A 100 1.03 -5.87 -9.44
CA TRP A 100 -0.31 -5.83 -9.99
C TRP A 100 -0.16 -6.17 -11.47
N LYS A 101 -1.21 -6.68 -12.11
CA LYS A 101 -1.22 -6.88 -13.56
C LYS A 101 -1.94 -5.70 -14.20
N GLU A 102 -1.20 -4.92 -14.99
CA GLU A 102 -1.77 -3.79 -15.72
C GLU A 102 -2.05 -4.18 -17.18
N GLU A 103 -3.32 -4.07 -17.56
CA GLU A 103 -3.82 -4.21 -18.93
C GLU A 103 -4.33 -2.84 -19.42
N PRO A 104 -4.61 -2.65 -20.71
CA PRO A 104 -5.11 -1.36 -21.23
C PRO A 104 -6.37 -0.86 -20.51
N GLU A 105 -7.36 -1.75 -20.33
CA GLU A 105 -8.68 -1.41 -19.79
C GLU A 105 -8.82 -1.67 -18.28
N ARG A 106 -7.89 -2.41 -17.66
CA ARG A 106 -7.99 -2.79 -16.26
C ARG A 106 -6.65 -2.97 -15.57
N ILE A 107 -6.67 -2.88 -14.26
CA ILE A 107 -5.54 -3.19 -13.38
C ILE A 107 -6.00 -4.17 -12.31
N VAL A 108 -5.22 -5.23 -12.08
CA VAL A 108 -5.55 -6.30 -11.12
C VAL A 108 -4.54 -6.28 -9.98
N PHE A 109 -5.03 -6.08 -8.77
CA PHE A 109 -4.26 -6.11 -7.53
C PHE A 109 -4.55 -7.38 -6.74
N CYS A 110 -3.55 -7.86 -5.99
CA CYS A 110 -3.79 -8.69 -4.82
C CYS A 110 -4.23 -7.79 -3.65
N GLU A 111 -5.27 -8.17 -2.91
CA GLU A 111 -5.81 -7.42 -1.77
C GLU A 111 -4.74 -7.07 -0.71
N ARG A 112 -3.77 -7.96 -0.51
CA ARG A 112 -2.68 -7.78 0.46
C ARG A 112 -1.51 -6.93 -0.09
N ARG A 113 -1.47 -6.69 -1.40
CA ARG A 113 -0.49 -5.85 -2.12
C ARG A 113 -1.16 -4.64 -2.78
N PHE A 114 -2.23 -4.14 -2.17
CA PHE A 114 -3.05 -3.10 -2.77
C PHE A 114 -2.40 -1.71 -2.60
N ASP A 115 -1.99 -1.11 -3.73
CA ASP A 115 -1.50 0.27 -3.83
C ASP A 115 -2.69 1.20 -4.10
N MET A 116 -3.04 2.03 -3.12
CA MET A 116 -4.16 2.96 -3.23
C MET A 116 -3.88 4.06 -4.25
N GLY A 117 -2.65 4.60 -4.30
CA GLY A 117 -2.29 5.66 -5.21
C GLY A 117 -2.39 5.23 -6.67
N LYS A 118 -1.83 4.06 -7.01
CA LYS A 118 -1.94 3.49 -8.35
C LYS A 118 -3.37 3.10 -8.69
N ALA A 119 -4.15 2.56 -7.75
CA ALA A 119 -5.57 2.27 -7.94
C ALA A 119 -6.40 3.53 -8.25
N LEU A 120 -6.29 4.58 -7.44
CA LEU A 120 -7.00 5.85 -7.63
C LEU A 120 -6.64 6.50 -8.97
N ARG A 121 -5.34 6.55 -9.30
CA ARG A 121 -4.87 7.08 -10.58
C ARG A 121 -5.43 6.30 -11.76
N SER A 122 -5.33 4.97 -11.74
CA SER A 122 -5.81 4.11 -12.82
C SER A 122 -7.33 4.24 -13.02
N ALA A 123 -8.10 4.34 -11.93
CA ALA A 123 -9.53 4.59 -12.00
C ALA A 123 -9.84 5.97 -12.62
N GLY A 124 -9.09 7.02 -12.24
CA GLY A 124 -9.22 8.35 -12.84
C GLY A 124 -8.83 8.39 -14.33
N GLU A 125 -7.92 7.52 -14.75
CA GLU A 125 -7.53 7.32 -16.16
C GLU A 125 -8.53 6.47 -16.96
N GLY A 126 -9.62 6.01 -16.35
CA GLY A 126 -10.66 5.28 -17.05
C GLY A 126 -10.53 3.75 -17.00
N LYS A 127 -9.58 3.20 -16.23
CA LYS A 127 -9.44 1.74 -16.06
C LYS A 127 -10.40 1.16 -15.03
N GLU A 128 -10.72 -0.11 -15.19
CA GLU A 128 -11.31 -0.93 -14.13
C GLU A 128 -10.21 -1.37 -13.14
N VAL A 129 -10.46 -1.20 -11.85
CA VAL A 129 -9.59 -1.64 -10.77
C VAL A 129 -10.17 -2.90 -10.16
N VAL A 130 -9.50 -4.03 -10.35
CA VAL A 130 -9.89 -5.32 -9.80
C VAL A 130 -8.99 -5.67 -8.62
N VAL A 131 -9.57 -6.08 -7.50
CA VAL A 131 -8.84 -6.52 -6.30
C VAL A 131 -9.20 -7.96 -6.03
N LYS A 132 -8.21 -8.85 -6.13
CA LYS A 132 -8.34 -10.28 -5.84
C LYS A 132 -8.11 -10.55 -4.37
N ARG A 133 -9.09 -11.17 -3.72
CA ARG A 133 -8.98 -11.61 -2.33
C ARG A 133 -7.94 -12.69 -2.15
N CYS A 134 -7.43 -12.80 -0.93
CA CYS A 134 -6.46 -13.83 -0.59
C CYS A 134 -7.11 -15.23 -0.66
N LEU A 135 -6.59 -16.09 -1.52
CA LEU A 135 -7.04 -17.49 -1.65
C LEU A 135 -6.64 -18.36 -0.44
N PHE A 136 -5.72 -17.89 0.41
CA PHE A 136 -5.17 -18.64 1.54
C PHE A 136 -5.72 -18.19 2.90
N SER A 137 -6.62 -17.20 2.93
CA SER A 137 -7.35 -16.86 4.16
C SER A 137 -8.70 -17.54 4.12
N ASP A 138 -8.73 -18.83 4.48
CA ASP A 138 -9.97 -19.54 4.77
C ASP A 138 -10.69 -18.82 5.90
N GLU A 139 -11.84 -18.19 5.59
CA GLU A 139 -13.00 -17.84 6.44
C GLU A 139 -12.79 -17.14 7.81
N LYS A 140 -11.58 -17.02 8.36
CA LYS A 140 -11.29 -16.54 9.72
C LYS A 140 -10.66 -15.15 9.78
N ILE A 141 -10.31 -14.55 8.65
CA ILE A 141 -9.89 -13.14 8.60
C ILE A 141 -11.07 -12.32 8.09
N GLU A 142 -12.03 -12.03 8.97
CA GLU A 142 -13.17 -11.16 8.66
C GLU A 142 -12.74 -9.71 8.35
N GLU A 143 -11.52 -9.34 8.72
CA GLU A 143 -10.99 -8.00 8.52
C GLU A 143 -10.65 -7.73 7.04
N LYS A 144 -11.61 -7.10 6.36
CA LYS A 144 -11.46 -6.54 5.01
C LYS A 144 -10.28 -5.57 4.98
N SER A 145 -9.51 -5.59 3.88
CA SER A 145 -8.36 -4.70 3.71
C SER A 145 -8.76 -3.22 3.89
N GLU A 146 -8.18 -2.57 4.91
CA GLU A 146 -8.47 -1.17 5.21
C GLU A 146 -8.14 -0.25 4.03
N LYS A 147 -7.06 -0.57 3.29
CA LYS A 147 -6.65 0.17 2.08
C LYS A 147 -7.70 0.11 0.98
N VAL A 148 -8.28 -1.07 0.75
CA VAL A 148 -9.36 -1.27 -0.24
C VAL A 148 -10.60 -0.49 0.18
N ARG A 149 -11.00 -0.60 1.46
CA ARG A 149 -12.15 0.14 2.01
C ARG A 149 -11.98 1.65 1.87
N LYS A 150 -10.81 2.19 2.24
CA LYS A 150 -10.49 3.62 2.11
C LYS A 150 -10.51 4.05 0.65
N THR A 151 -9.98 3.24 -0.26
CA THR A 151 -10.00 3.54 -1.70
C THR A 151 -11.42 3.56 -2.26
N GLN A 152 -12.27 2.62 -1.85
CA GLN A 152 -13.68 2.63 -2.22
C GLN A 152 -14.41 3.90 -1.75
N ALA A 153 -14.11 4.36 -0.53
CA ALA A 153 -14.66 5.61 -0.01
C ALA A 153 -14.19 6.84 -0.82
N LEU A 154 -12.89 6.89 -1.15
CA LEU A 154 -12.33 7.97 -1.97
C LEU A 154 -12.92 7.99 -3.39
N LEU A 155 -13.04 6.83 -4.04
CA LEU A 155 -13.67 6.73 -5.37
C LEU A 155 -15.14 7.14 -5.35
N ARG A 156 -15.87 6.82 -4.27
CA ARG A 156 -17.26 7.26 -4.09
C ARG A 156 -17.38 8.78 -4.03
N MET A 157 -16.44 9.47 -3.37
CA MET A 157 -16.43 10.94 -3.35
C MET A 157 -16.25 11.53 -4.75
N CYS A 158 -15.60 10.80 -5.66
CA CYS A 158 -15.37 11.18 -7.05
C CYS A 158 -16.43 10.63 -8.03
N LYS A 159 -17.45 9.88 -7.56
CA LYS A 159 -18.42 9.15 -8.40
C LYS A 159 -17.76 8.14 -9.37
N LEU A 160 -16.78 7.41 -8.87
CA LEU A 160 -15.99 6.40 -9.61
C LEU A 160 -15.99 5.04 -8.90
N GLU A 161 -16.88 4.83 -7.92
CA GLU A 161 -16.92 3.61 -7.12
C GLU A 161 -17.21 2.34 -7.94
N GLU A 162 -17.88 2.47 -9.08
CA GLU A 162 -18.18 1.38 -10.02
C GLU A 162 -16.93 0.82 -10.69
N ARG A 163 -15.83 1.58 -10.68
CA ARG A 163 -14.55 1.16 -11.25
C ARG A 163 -13.80 0.20 -10.34
N LEU A 164 -14.16 0.08 -9.06
CA LEU A 164 -13.48 -0.82 -8.13
C LEU A 164 -14.29 -2.09 -7.90
N LYS A 165 -13.75 -3.23 -8.35
CA LYS A 165 -14.33 -4.56 -8.13
C LYS A 165 -13.45 -5.35 -7.18
N VAL A 166 -14.07 -5.94 -6.16
CA VAL A 166 -13.39 -6.85 -5.22
C VAL A 166 -13.91 -8.25 -5.46
N GLU A 167 -13.04 -9.16 -5.89
CA GLU A 167 -13.34 -10.52 -6.34
C GLU A 167 -12.62 -11.57 -5.50
#